data_AF-A0AAE3WBS9-F1
#
_entry.id   AF-A0AAE3WBS9-F1
#
_cell.length_a   1.000
_cell.length_b   1.000
_cell.length_c   1.000
_cell.angle_alpha   90.00
_cell.angle_beta   90.00
_cell.angle_gamma   90.00
#
_symmetry.space_group_name_H-M   'P 1'
#
loop_
_entity.id
_entity.type
_entity.pdbx_description
1 polymer ?
#
loop_
_entity_poly.entity_id
_entity_poly.type
_entity_poly.pdbx_seq_one_letter_code
_entity_poly.pdbx_strand_id
1 'polypeptide(L)'
;MGAGLWLDGLTGPARRIWAAALFGLALVSPATAQPVGVLDTVPEGAAVLDIRDEGACLEASLSGARCLPADWLLPANGPMIGFHALRWLFGTVGLRGDEVLVIYDGTERPGDVGFAVAALAHLAGQAEVAVHRGPGTVSDAGGESRNLSREAVYTAPMRIAEMVVSDVPKGRLSDQLAGFAKTGGVVVFPPRN
;
A
#
# COMPACT_ATOMS: atom_id res chain seq x y z
N MET A 1 -72.41 -57.10 -33.04
CA MET A 1 -73.05 -57.67 -31.84
C MET A 1 -71.97 -57.80 -30.76
N GLY A 2 -72.21 -57.29 -29.55
CA GLY A 2 -71.35 -57.36 -28.35
C GLY A 2 -70.24 -56.30 -28.33
N ALA A 3 -70.30 -55.23 -27.51
CA ALA A 3 -70.07 -55.18 -26.05
C ALA A 3 -68.64 -55.67 -25.70
N GLY A 4 -67.75 -54.96 -25.00
CA GLY A 4 -67.88 -53.87 -24.03
C GLY A 4 -67.00 -54.22 -22.81
N LEU A 5 -66.41 -53.21 -22.16
CA LEU A 5 -65.62 -53.23 -20.90
C LEU A 5 -64.15 -53.68 -20.96
N TRP A 6 -63.21 -53.19 -20.14
CA TRP A 6 -62.90 -51.96 -19.36
C TRP A 6 -61.70 -52.37 -18.46
N LEU A 7 -60.85 -51.41 -18.07
CA LEU A 7 -59.90 -51.40 -16.92
C LEU A 7 -58.44 -51.91 -17.10
N ASP A 8 -57.56 -50.92 -17.25
CA ASP A 8 -56.48 -50.51 -16.32
C ASP A 8 -55.47 -51.52 -15.77
N GLY A 9 -54.18 -51.17 -15.91
CA GLY A 9 -53.07 -51.85 -15.24
C GLY A 9 -51.69 -51.19 -15.40
N LEU A 10 -51.48 -50.06 -14.71
CA LEU A 10 -50.25 -49.66 -13.99
C LEU A 10 -48.93 -49.52 -14.79
N THR A 11 -48.52 -48.33 -15.23
CA THR A 11 -47.78 -47.27 -14.48
C THR A 11 -46.51 -47.73 -13.73
N GLY A 12 -45.36 -47.29 -14.22
CA GLY A 12 -44.14 -47.11 -13.43
C GLY A 12 -42.93 -46.65 -14.25
N PRO A 13 -42.68 -45.34 -14.42
CA PRO A 13 -41.38 -44.85 -14.88
C PRO A 13 -40.40 -44.73 -13.71
N ALA A 14 -39.21 -45.30 -13.92
CA ALA A 14 -38.07 -45.25 -13.02
C ALA A 14 -37.72 -43.81 -12.60
N ARG A 15 -37.85 -43.52 -11.31
CA ARG A 15 -37.36 -42.30 -10.67
C ARG A 15 -35.84 -42.30 -10.68
N ARG A 16 -35.23 -41.56 -11.62
CA ARG A 16 -33.83 -41.14 -11.54
C ARG A 16 -33.73 -40.05 -10.47
N ILE A 17 -33.15 -40.40 -9.33
CA ILE A 17 -32.80 -39.47 -8.26
C ILE A 17 -31.60 -38.66 -8.75
N TRP A 18 -31.83 -37.41 -9.14
CA TRP A 18 -30.76 -36.45 -9.37
C TRP A 18 -30.30 -35.94 -8.00
N ALA A 19 -29.16 -36.42 -7.53
CA ALA A 19 -28.47 -35.85 -6.38
C ALA A 19 -27.99 -34.44 -6.77
N ALA A 20 -28.66 -33.41 -6.25
CA ALA A 20 -28.21 -32.03 -6.34
C ALA A 20 -26.94 -31.88 -5.48
N ALA A 21 -25.78 -31.84 -6.12
CA ALA A 21 -24.53 -31.47 -5.47
C ALA A 21 -24.59 -29.97 -5.15
N LEU A 22 -24.92 -29.64 -3.91
CA LEU A 22 -24.75 -28.30 -3.34
C LEU A 22 -23.25 -28.03 -3.22
N PHE A 23 -22.66 -27.41 -4.25
CA PHE A 23 -21.36 -26.77 -4.16
C PHE A 23 -21.48 -25.58 -3.20
N GLY A 24 -21.08 -25.78 -1.94
CA GLY A 24 -20.87 -24.69 -1.01
C GLY A 24 -19.74 -23.79 -1.52
N LEU A 25 -20.07 -22.61 -2.03
CA LEU A 25 -19.10 -21.54 -2.21
C LEU A 25 -18.62 -21.13 -0.82
N ALA A 26 -17.42 -21.56 -0.45
CA ALA A 26 -16.70 -20.95 0.65
C ALA A 26 -16.37 -19.51 0.24
N LEU A 27 -17.04 -18.54 0.86
CA LEU A 27 -16.65 -17.13 0.81
C LEU A 27 -15.27 -17.02 1.49
N VAL A 28 -14.20 -17.07 0.69
CA VAL A 28 -12.88 -16.67 1.16
C VAL A 28 -12.95 -15.15 1.34
N SER A 29 -13.19 -14.71 2.58
CA SER A 29 -12.98 -13.30 2.92
C SER A 29 -11.52 -12.99 2.57
N PRO A 30 -11.23 -11.97 1.75
CA PRO A 30 -9.85 -11.55 1.58
C PRO A 30 -9.38 -11.13 2.96
N ALA A 31 -8.36 -11.82 3.48
CA ALA A 31 -7.59 -11.26 4.57
C ALA A 31 -7.16 -9.87 4.08
N THR A 32 -7.59 -8.82 4.78
CA THR A 32 -7.20 -7.47 4.44
C THR A 32 -5.70 -7.39 4.69
N ALA A 33 -4.91 -7.62 3.63
CA ALA A 33 -3.49 -7.39 3.66
C ALA A 33 -3.28 -5.94 4.11
N GLN A 34 -2.36 -5.74 5.04
CA GLN A 34 -2.02 -4.41 5.52
C GLN A 34 -1.58 -3.55 4.32
N PRO A 35 -1.94 -2.25 4.26
CA PRO A 35 -1.56 -1.42 3.11
C PRO A 35 -0.05 -1.33 2.87
N VAL A 36 0.74 -1.47 3.94
CA VAL A 36 2.20 -1.38 3.94
C VAL A 36 2.80 -2.68 4.50
N GLY A 37 3.70 -3.28 3.74
CA GLY A 37 4.47 -4.45 4.17
C GLY A 37 5.61 -4.10 5.13
N VAL A 38 6.17 -5.11 5.78
CA VAL A 38 7.45 -4.99 6.51
C VAL A 38 8.39 -6.06 6.00
N LEU A 39 9.59 -5.65 5.57
CA LEU A 39 10.58 -6.54 4.96
C LEU A 39 11.88 -6.50 5.77
N ASP A 40 12.53 -7.65 5.93
CA ASP A 40 13.86 -7.73 6.55
C ASP A 40 14.99 -7.69 5.50
N THR A 41 14.64 -7.78 4.20
CA THR A 41 15.58 -7.74 3.07
C THR A 41 14.96 -6.97 1.91
N VAL A 42 15.77 -6.13 1.26
CA VAL A 42 15.35 -5.36 0.08
C VAL A 42 15.31 -6.30 -1.13
N PRO A 43 14.17 -6.44 -1.81
CA PRO A 43 14.08 -7.23 -3.05
C PRO A 43 14.97 -6.64 -4.15
N GLU A 44 15.51 -7.50 -5.00
CA GLU A 44 16.24 -7.03 -6.18
C GLU A 44 15.36 -6.15 -7.07
N GLY A 45 15.88 -5.01 -7.51
CA GLY A 45 15.16 -4.06 -8.34
C GLY A 45 14.12 -3.20 -7.60
N ALA A 46 13.98 -3.34 -6.28
CA ALA A 46 13.15 -2.43 -5.50
C ALA A 46 13.78 -1.03 -5.44
N ALA A 47 12.95 -0.01 -5.49
CA ALA A 47 13.37 1.34 -5.20
C ALA A 47 13.50 1.51 -3.68
N VAL A 48 14.61 2.10 -3.21
CA VAL A 48 14.84 2.34 -1.79
C VAL A 48 14.84 3.84 -1.52
N LEU A 49 14.04 4.27 -0.55
CA LEU A 49 13.98 5.64 -0.09
C LEU A 49 14.46 5.69 1.37
N ASP A 50 15.60 6.33 1.60
CA ASP A 50 16.10 6.60 2.95
C ASP A 50 15.56 7.93 3.42
N ILE A 51 14.81 7.88 4.53
CA ILE A 51 14.06 9.03 5.04
C ILE A 51 14.74 9.71 6.24
N ARG A 52 15.96 9.28 6.58
CA ARG A 52 16.76 9.95 7.61
C ARG A 52 17.25 11.32 7.13
N ASP A 53 17.97 12.00 8.01
CA ASP A 53 18.74 13.18 7.63
C ASP A 53 19.59 12.93 6.37
N GLU A 54 19.68 13.94 5.50
CA GLU A 54 20.37 13.79 4.22
C GLU A 54 21.85 13.46 4.43
N GLY A 55 22.51 14.07 5.41
CA GLY A 55 23.91 13.76 5.73
C GLY A 55 24.09 12.31 6.16
N ALA A 56 23.20 11.79 7.02
CA ALA A 56 23.25 10.40 7.46
C ALA A 56 23.02 9.41 6.32
N CYS A 57 22.11 9.73 5.39
CA CYS A 57 21.88 8.91 4.20
C CYS A 57 23.10 8.92 3.27
N LEU A 58 23.66 10.09 2.99
CA LEU A 58 24.84 10.24 2.12
C LEU A 58 26.10 9.62 2.72
N GLU A 59 26.21 9.55 4.04
CA GLU A 59 27.33 8.90 4.71
C GLU A 59 27.22 7.37 4.61
N ALA A 60 26.04 6.82 4.91
CA ALA A 60 25.85 5.37 4.90
C ALA A 60 24.37 5.03 4.75
N SER A 61 23.99 4.30 3.70
CA SER A 61 22.60 3.86 3.48
C SER A 61 22.52 2.45 2.89
N LEU A 62 21.30 1.94 2.72
CA LEU A 62 21.04 0.74 1.95
C LEU A 62 21.50 0.94 0.49
N SER A 63 21.95 -0.15 -0.14
CA SER A 63 22.42 -0.09 -1.52
C SER A 63 21.35 0.46 -2.46
N GLY A 64 21.71 1.44 -3.29
CA GLY A 64 20.81 2.08 -4.25
C GLY A 64 19.75 3.02 -3.63
N ALA A 65 19.89 3.36 -2.35
CA ALA A 65 18.96 4.27 -1.70
C ALA A 65 19.02 5.69 -2.27
N ARG A 66 17.87 6.32 -2.42
CA ARG A 66 17.74 7.76 -2.67
C ARG A 66 17.45 8.47 -1.35
N CYS A 67 18.19 9.54 -1.08
CA CYS A 67 18.04 10.33 0.13
C CYS A 67 16.85 11.30 -0.02
N LEU A 68 15.85 11.16 0.85
CA LEU A 68 14.72 12.08 0.95
C LEU A 68 14.25 12.18 2.40
N PRO A 69 14.79 13.12 3.19
CA PRO A 69 14.44 13.27 4.60
C PRO A 69 12.94 13.38 4.82
N ALA A 70 12.43 12.68 5.85
CA ALA A 70 11.01 12.60 6.14
C ALA A 70 10.34 13.99 6.31
N ASP A 71 11.09 15.00 6.77
CA ASP A 71 10.58 16.36 6.99
C ASP A 71 10.14 17.06 5.69
N TRP A 72 10.62 16.62 4.52
CA TRP A 72 10.11 17.08 3.21
C TRP A 72 8.68 16.60 2.92
N LEU A 73 8.26 15.50 3.57
CA LEU A 73 6.98 14.82 3.34
C LEU A 73 6.00 15.10 4.48
N LEU A 74 6.49 14.94 5.71
CA LEU A 74 5.78 15.01 6.97
C LEU A 74 6.48 16.02 7.88
N PRO A 75 6.44 17.32 7.55
CA PRO A 75 7.15 18.32 8.32
C PRO A 75 6.69 18.30 9.77
N ALA A 76 7.64 18.40 10.70
CA ALA A 76 7.32 18.42 12.14
C ALA A 76 6.39 19.58 12.51
N ASN A 77 6.55 20.71 11.80
CA ASN A 77 5.75 21.91 11.92
C ASN A 77 5.24 22.36 10.55
N GLY A 78 3.95 22.69 10.46
CA GLY A 78 3.35 23.23 9.23
C GLY A 78 2.54 22.20 8.44
N PRO A 79 1.96 22.64 7.31
CA PRO A 79 1.09 21.80 6.51
C PRO A 79 1.88 20.74 5.74
N MET A 80 1.28 19.55 5.60
CA MET A 80 1.81 18.51 4.72
C MET A 80 1.86 18.98 3.26
N ILE A 81 2.89 18.53 2.54
CA ILE A 81 3.05 18.76 1.10
C ILE A 81 1.79 18.39 0.28
N GLY A 82 1.51 19.16 -0.77
CA GLY A 82 0.53 18.87 -1.84
C GLY A 82 0.60 17.44 -2.36
N PHE A 83 -0.50 16.74 -2.67
CA PHE A 83 -0.37 15.49 -3.45
C PHE A 83 0.27 15.72 -4.83
N HIS A 84 0.00 16.88 -5.45
CA HIS A 84 0.70 17.29 -6.67
C HIS A 84 2.22 17.48 -6.43
N ALA A 85 2.58 18.23 -5.37
CA ALA A 85 3.98 18.49 -5.03
C ALA A 85 4.70 17.23 -4.52
N LEU A 86 4.00 16.34 -3.82
CA LEU A 86 4.46 15.01 -3.39
C LEU A 86 4.84 14.15 -4.59
N ARG A 87 3.97 14.06 -5.59
CA ARG A 87 4.24 13.32 -6.83
C ARG A 87 5.40 13.92 -7.62
N TRP A 88 5.54 15.23 -7.63
CA TRP A 88 6.71 15.89 -8.20
C TRP A 88 7.99 15.52 -7.44
N LEU A 89 7.95 15.57 -6.11
CA LEU A 89 9.07 15.24 -5.23
C LEU A 89 9.49 13.76 -5.37
N PHE A 90 8.55 12.83 -5.46
CA PHE A 90 8.81 11.43 -5.79
C PHE A 90 9.50 11.28 -7.15
N GLY A 91 9.11 12.06 -8.15
CA GLY A 91 9.81 12.12 -9.43
C GLY A 91 11.27 12.58 -9.32
N THR A 92 11.63 13.40 -8.32
CA THR A 92 13.04 13.83 -8.09
C THR A 92 13.95 12.76 -7.52
N VAL A 93 13.37 11.68 -6.99
CA VAL A 93 14.09 10.49 -6.52
C VAL A 93 13.84 9.29 -7.43
N GLY A 94 13.41 9.54 -8.68
CA GLY A 94 13.28 8.52 -9.72
C GLY A 94 12.04 7.63 -9.65
N LEU A 95 11.10 7.88 -8.73
CA LEU A 95 9.89 7.04 -8.59
C LEU A 95 8.86 7.33 -9.69
N ARG A 96 8.28 6.26 -10.26
CA ARG A 96 7.20 6.33 -11.27
C ARG A 96 5.85 5.87 -10.71
N GLY A 97 5.89 5.05 -9.65
CA GLY A 97 4.70 4.57 -8.94
C GLY A 97 4.34 3.11 -9.24
N ASP A 98 5.05 2.45 -10.15
CA ASP A 98 4.88 1.04 -10.51
C ASP A 98 5.94 0.13 -9.85
N GLU A 99 6.93 0.70 -9.18
CA GLU A 99 7.97 -0.03 -8.48
C GLU A 99 7.50 -0.59 -7.12
N VAL A 100 8.20 -1.59 -6.60
CA VAL A 100 8.19 -1.89 -5.17
C VAL A 100 9.04 -0.81 -4.48
N LEU A 101 8.42 -0.03 -3.59
CA LEU A 101 9.10 0.99 -2.80
C LEU A 101 9.39 0.47 -1.39
N VAL A 102 10.65 0.52 -0.99
CA VAL A 102 11.09 0.21 0.37
C VAL A 102 11.53 1.48 1.08
N ILE A 103 10.87 1.79 2.20
CA ILE A 103 11.20 2.92 3.07
C ILE A 103 12.20 2.46 4.14
N TYR A 104 13.32 3.16 4.27
CA TYR A 104 14.31 2.92 5.30
C TYR A 104 14.40 4.12 6.25
N ASP A 105 14.16 3.90 7.54
CA ASP A 105 14.25 4.92 8.59
C ASP A 105 15.50 4.77 9.48
N GLY A 106 16.37 3.79 9.17
CA GLY A 106 17.59 3.45 9.90
C GLY A 106 17.39 2.92 11.31
N THR A 107 16.19 2.45 11.65
CA THR A 107 15.93 1.80 12.93
C THR A 107 15.86 0.28 12.81
N GLU A 108 16.26 -0.44 13.85
CA GLU A 108 16.11 -1.90 13.88
C GLU A 108 14.63 -2.33 13.82
N ARG A 109 13.73 -1.50 14.34
CA ARG A 109 12.29 -1.71 14.35
C ARG A 109 11.62 -0.45 13.80
N PRO A 110 11.00 -0.52 12.61
CA PRO A 110 10.43 0.64 11.93
C PRO A 110 9.54 1.47 12.86
N GLY A 111 9.83 2.76 12.91
CA GLY A 111 9.07 3.73 13.69
C GLY A 111 7.81 4.21 12.96
N ASP A 112 6.99 4.98 13.67
CA ASP A 112 5.75 5.54 13.10
C ASP A 112 6.02 6.48 11.92
N VAL A 113 7.17 7.17 11.88
CA VAL A 113 7.55 8.02 10.75
C VAL A 113 7.76 7.19 9.47
N GLY A 114 8.45 6.05 9.56
CA GLY A 114 8.63 5.14 8.42
C GLY A 114 7.29 4.64 7.89
N PHE A 115 6.41 4.20 8.79
CA PHE A 115 5.05 3.78 8.42
C PHE A 115 4.21 4.92 7.84
N ALA A 116 4.32 6.13 8.38
CA ALA A 116 3.57 7.28 7.88
C ALA A 116 4.00 7.70 6.48
N VAL A 117 5.31 7.70 6.19
CA VAL A 117 5.84 7.95 4.84
C VAL A 117 5.40 6.84 3.88
N ALA A 118 5.48 5.58 4.30
CA ALA A 118 5.03 4.45 3.49
C ALA A 118 3.53 4.53 3.16
N ALA A 119 2.69 4.88 4.14
CA ALA A 119 1.26 5.13 3.93
C ALA A 119 1.02 6.29 2.96
N LEU A 120 1.80 7.36 3.05
CA LEU A 120 1.67 8.49 2.14
C LEU A 120 1.99 8.09 0.69
N ALA A 121 3.06 7.31 0.49
CA ALA A 121 3.40 6.76 -0.83
C ALA A 121 2.31 5.80 -1.37
N HIS A 122 1.78 4.94 -0.49
CA HIS A 122 0.64 4.09 -0.80
C HIS A 122 -0.57 4.93 -1.26
N LEU A 123 -1.00 5.91 -0.47
CA LEU A 123 -2.12 6.77 -0.85
C LEU A 123 -1.86 7.55 -2.15
N ALA A 124 -0.60 7.95 -2.40
CA ALA A 124 -0.20 8.62 -3.64
C ALA A 124 -0.27 7.73 -4.89
N GLY A 125 -0.40 6.42 -4.73
CA GLY A 125 -0.62 5.47 -5.82
C GLY A 125 0.46 4.41 -5.98
N GLN A 126 1.53 4.41 -5.17
CA GLN A 126 2.63 3.45 -5.33
C GLN A 126 2.09 2.01 -5.32
N ALA A 127 2.48 1.21 -6.31
CA ALA A 127 1.94 -0.13 -6.51
C ALA A 127 2.11 -0.99 -5.25
N GLU A 128 3.34 -1.08 -4.76
CA GLU A 128 3.69 -1.80 -3.52
C GLU A 128 4.61 -0.95 -2.65
N VAL A 129 4.37 -0.96 -1.34
CA VAL A 129 5.18 -0.22 -0.37
C VAL A 129 5.46 -1.09 0.84
N ALA A 130 6.71 -1.07 1.29
CA ALA A 130 7.12 -1.69 2.53
C ALA A 130 8.05 -0.78 3.35
N VAL A 131 8.13 -1.03 4.65
CA VAL A 131 9.19 -0.49 5.51
C VAL A 131 10.25 -1.56 5.75
N HIS A 132 11.52 -1.18 5.67
CA HIS A 132 12.64 -2.07 5.95
C HIS A 132 12.87 -2.19 7.46
N ARG A 133 12.91 -3.41 7.98
CA ARG A 133 13.23 -3.73 9.37
C ARG A 133 14.68 -4.21 9.47
N GLY A 134 15.34 -3.75 10.53
CA GLY A 134 16.68 -4.18 10.88
C GLY A 134 17.74 -3.20 10.38
N PRO A 135 19.00 -3.40 10.78
CA PRO A 135 20.08 -2.48 10.45
C PRO A 135 20.27 -2.33 8.94
N GLY A 136 19.86 -3.34 8.15
CA GLY A 136 20.15 -3.40 6.73
C GLY A 136 21.64 -3.65 6.48
N THR A 137 22.01 -4.16 5.32
CA THR A 137 23.41 -4.11 4.90
C THR A 137 23.67 -2.71 4.39
N VAL A 138 24.03 -1.83 5.32
CA VAL A 138 24.39 -0.44 5.02
C VAL A 138 25.75 -0.43 4.34
N SER A 139 25.85 0.28 3.22
CA SER A 139 27.11 0.51 2.52
C SER A 139 27.70 1.85 2.93
N ASP A 140 29.02 1.88 3.17
CA ASP A 140 29.78 3.12 3.37
C ASP A 140 29.86 3.99 2.09
N ALA A 141 29.33 3.50 0.96
CA ALA A 141 29.17 4.31 -0.24
C ALA A 141 28.04 5.35 -0.11
N GLY A 142 27.16 5.21 0.90
CA GLY A 142 26.02 6.10 1.10
C GLY A 142 24.88 5.87 0.12
N GLY A 143 23.81 6.65 0.30
CA GLY A 143 22.75 6.83 -0.68
C GLY A 143 23.06 7.97 -1.67
N GLU A 144 22.14 8.20 -2.60
CA GLU A 144 22.25 9.27 -3.60
C GLU A 144 21.27 10.42 -3.30
N SER A 145 21.74 11.66 -3.36
CA SER A 145 20.88 12.84 -3.25
C SER A 145 19.77 12.82 -4.32
N ARG A 146 18.63 13.42 -3.99
CA ARG A 146 17.59 13.72 -4.98
C ARG A 146 18.08 14.70 -6.03
N ASN A 147 17.53 14.62 -7.24
CA ASN A 147 17.79 15.62 -8.26
C ASN A 147 16.98 16.91 -8.03
N LEU A 148 17.47 18.03 -8.57
CA LEU A 148 16.73 19.32 -8.53
C LEU A 148 15.55 19.36 -9.50
N SER A 149 15.59 18.49 -10.51
CA SER A 149 14.51 18.28 -11.47
C SER A 149 14.02 16.84 -11.38
N ARG A 150 12.81 16.58 -11.88
CA ARG A 150 12.26 15.22 -11.90
C ARG A 150 13.09 14.33 -12.85
N GLU A 151 13.53 13.19 -12.36
CA GLU A 151 14.13 12.12 -13.16
C GLU A 151 13.06 11.30 -13.86
N ALA A 152 11.92 11.16 -13.18
CA ALA A 152 10.79 10.36 -13.60
C ALA A 152 9.47 11.15 -13.49
N VAL A 153 8.47 10.74 -14.28
CA VAL A 153 7.10 11.24 -14.13
C VAL A 153 6.31 10.24 -13.31
N TYR A 154 5.89 10.64 -12.11
CA TYR A 154 5.05 9.81 -11.25
C TYR A 154 3.61 9.76 -11.76
N THR A 155 3.17 8.64 -12.30
CA THR A 155 1.88 8.51 -13.01
C THR A 155 0.85 7.64 -12.30
N ALA A 156 1.20 7.01 -11.18
CA ALA A 156 0.29 6.08 -10.53
C ALA A 156 -1.03 6.74 -10.07
N PRO A 157 -2.17 6.02 -10.16
CA PRO A 157 -3.46 6.53 -9.73
C PRO A 157 -3.53 6.60 -8.20
N MET A 158 -3.96 7.73 -7.67
CA MET A 158 -4.11 7.92 -6.23
C MET A 158 -5.27 7.07 -5.67
N ARG A 159 -5.09 6.56 -4.45
CA ARG A 159 -6.08 5.74 -3.73
C ARG A 159 -7.10 6.62 -2.99
N ILE A 160 -7.81 7.46 -3.73
CA ILE A 160 -8.72 8.48 -3.17
C ILE A 160 -9.88 7.90 -2.36
N ALA A 161 -10.24 6.63 -2.55
CA ALA A 161 -11.27 5.94 -1.77
C ALA A 161 -10.88 5.74 -0.29
N GLU A 162 -9.59 5.79 0.02
CA GLU A 162 -9.04 5.64 1.37
C GLU A 162 -8.76 7.00 2.03
N MET A 163 -9.19 8.10 1.39
CA MET A 163 -8.94 9.46 1.83
C MET A 163 -10.24 10.22 2.03
N VAL A 164 -10.34 10.96 3.12
CA VAL A 164 -11.44 11.88 3.38
C VAL A 164 -10.87 13.25 3.72
N VAL A 165 -11.48 14.31 3.20
CA VAL A 165 -11.17 15.68 3.61
C VAL A 165 -12.20 16.12 4.64
N SER A 166 -11.73 16.56 5.82
CA SER A 166 -12.62 17.06 6.87
C SER A 166 -11.92 18.14 7.69
N ASP A 167 -12.70 19.12 8.12
CA ASP A 167 -12.33 20.16 9.10
C ASP A 167 -12.38 19.66 10.56
N VAL A 168 -12.94 18.48 10.80
CA VAL A 168 -13.01 17.86 12.13
C VAL A 168 -11.61 17.33 12.52
N PRO A 169 -11.02 17.78 13.64
CA PRO A 169 -9.72 17.29 14.09
C PRO A 169 -9.75 15.79 14.39
N LYS A 170 -8.77 15.05 13.86
CA LYS A 170 -8.60 13.60 14.09
C LYS A 170 -7.23 13.24 14.70
N GLY A 171 -6.56 14.22 15.30
CA GLY A 171 -5.19 14.08 15.81
C GLY A 171 -4.15 14.43 14.75
N ARG A 172 -2.88 14.10 15.03
CA ARG A 172 -1.78 14.37 14.09
C ARG A 172 -1.93 13.49 12.85
N LEU A 173 -1.74 14.08 11.67
CA LEU A 173 -1.84 13.35 10.41
C LEU A 173 -0.80 12.22 10.30
N SER A 174 0.41 12.43 10.86
CA SER A 174 1.44 11.40 10.95
C SER A 174 0.94 10.13 11.65
N ASP A 175 0.20 10.30 12.75
CA ASP A 175 -0.26 9.19 13.58
C ASP A 175 -1.40 8.45 12.86
N GLN A 176 -2.27 9.19 12.16
CA GLN A 176 -3.30 8.61 11.30
C GLN A 176 -2.70 7.79 10.14
N LEU A 177 -1.66 8.32 9.47
CA LEU A 177 -0.95 7.62 8.39
C LEU A 177 -0.25 6.36 8.91
N ALA A 178 0.45 6.45 10.04
CA ALA A 178 1.10 5.30 10.66
C ALA A 178 0.08 4.22 11.09
N GLY A 179 -1.08 4.62 11.60
CA GLY A 179 -2.19 3.71 11.89
C GLY A 179 -2.72 3.02 10.63
N PHE A 180 -3.03 3.82 9.59
CA PHE A 180 -3.48 3.31 8.30
C PHE A 180 -2.50 2.29 7.70
N ALA A 181 -1.19 2.58 7.73
CA ALA A 181 -0.17 1.65 7.22
C ALA A 181 -0.29 0.23 7.83
N LYS A 182 -0.63 0.17 9.12
CA LYS A 182 -0.65 -1.07 9.91
C LYS A 182 -2.00 -1.78 9.88
N THR A 183 -3.11 -1.05 9.75
CA THR A 183 -4.46 -1.61 9.91
C THR A 183 -5.42 -1.34 8.74
N GLY A 184 -5.01 -0.53 7.76
CA GLY A 184 -5.90 -0.03 6.72
C GLY A 184 -6.93 0.98 7.24
N GLY A 185 -8.00 1.18 6.47
CA GLY A 185 -9.08 2.10 6.78
C GLY A 185 -9.04 3.38 5.94
N VAL A 186 -9.37 4.51 6.55
CA VAL A 186 -9.46 5.81 5.89
C VAL A 186 -8.61 6.82 6.64
N VAL A 187 -7.85 7.64 5.91
CA VAL A 187 -7.08 8.76 6.45
C VAL A 187 -7.84 10.07 6.26
N VAL A 188 -7.96 10.84 7.33
CA VAL A 188 -8.64 12.15 7.30
C VAL A 188 -7.60 13.25 7.14
N PHE A 189 -7.62 13.89 5.97
CA PHE A 189 -6.80 15.05 5.65
C PHE A 189 -7.52 16.35 6.01
N PRO A 190 -6.80 17.33 6.60
CA PRO A 190 -7.35 18.66 6.76
C PRO A 190 -7.54 19.34 5.38
N PRO A 191 -8.52 20.24 5.23
CA PRO A 191 -8.65 21.05 4.03
C PRO A 191 -7.39 21.90 3.80
N ARG A 192 -7.05 22.13 2.52
CA ARG A 192 -6.03 23.12 2.16
C ARG A 192 -6.69 24.49 2.12
N ASN A 193 -6.13 25.43 2.89
CA ASN A 193 -6.48 26.86 2.80
C ASN A 193 -5.80 27.51 1.59
#